data_AF-A0A660LYW2-F1
#
_entry.id   AF-A0A660LYW2-F1
#
_cell.length_a   1.000
_cell.length_b   1.000
_cell.length_c   1.000
_cell.angle_alpha   90.00
_cell.angle_beta   90.00
_cell.angle_gamma   90.00
#
_symmetry.space_group_name_H-M   'P 1'
#
loop_
_entity.id
_entity.type
_entity.pdbx_description
1 polymer ?
#
loop_
_entity_poly.entity_id
_entity_poly.type
_entity_poly.pdbx_seq_one_letter_code
_entity_poly.pdbx_strand_id
1 'polypeptide(L)'
;MMQHEDEYNQFRRQECKGITTEMFHVDLPVDEFLCDDVETGTGSYATLFRSGKEVYALLVAQPSAMQTMADVQRILKGMGLTVDKYMPPYADPTYFYRQAAALIKRRYPARRRWTVEDLRYYSRQTAYSPALVRVVAIDGAVRRYNAAGKSWQDVMECSFRKVRVAYA
;
A
#
# COMPACT_ATOMS: atom_id res chain seq x y z
N MET A 1 22.32 20.16 -12.88
CA MET A 1 20.97 19.52 -12.94
C MET A 1 21.02 18.09 -12.40
N MET A 2 22.01 17.26 -12.78
CA MET A 2 22.20 15.88 -12.26
C MET A 2 22.36 15.76 -10.74
N GLN A 3 23.17 16.62 -10.09
CA GLN A 3 23.44 16.50 -8.65
C GLN A 3 22.18 16.60 -7.77
N HIS A 4 21.21 17.45 -8.14
CA HIS A 4 19.98 17.61 -7.36
C HIS A 4 19.00 16.43 -7.52
N GLU A 5 19.02 15.77 -8.68
CA GLU A 5 18.17 14.60 -8.94
C GLU A 5 18.69 13.36 -8.21
N ASP A 6 20.01 13.20 -8.15
CA ASP A 6 20.67 12.14 -7.40
C ASP A 6 20.45 12.29 -5.88
N GLU A 7 20.59 13.52 -5.36
CA GLU A 7 20.31 13.85 -3.96
C GLU A 7 18.85 13.59 -3.57
N TYR A 8 17.90 14.02 -4.42
CA TYR A 8 16.47 13.76 -4.21
C TYR A 8 16.18 12.26 -4.17
N ASN A 9 16.68 11.51 -5.15
CA ASN A 9 16.50 10.07 -5.21
C ASN A 9 17.10 9.36 -3.99
N GLN A 10 18.26 9.82 -3.51
CA GLN A 10 18.87 9.26 -2.30
C GLN A 10 18.01 9.52 -1.06
N PHE A 11 17.48 10.73 -0.90
CA PHE A 11 16.58 11.08 0.19
C PHE A 11 15.30 10.23 0.16
N ARG A 12 14.65 10.12 -1.00
CA ARG A 12 13.42 9.31 -1.16
C ARG A 12 13.65 7.83 -0.86
N ARG A 13 14.81 7.28 -1.23
CA ARG A 13 15.18 5.89 -0.89
C ARG A 13 15.31 5.72 0.63
N GLN A 14 15.94 6.68 1.31
CA GLN A 14 16.07 6.64 2.77
C GLN A 14 14.72 6.76 3.47
N GLU A 15 13.82 7.62 2.99
CA GLU A 15 12.47 7.76 3.54
C GLU A 15 11.66 6.47 3.38
N CYS A 16 11.63 5.88 2.19
CA CYS A 16 10.96 4.60 1.94
C CYS A 16 11.54 3.49 2.83
N LYS A 17 12.87 3.44 2.97
CA LYS A 17 13.55 2.49 3.84
C LYS A 17 13.19 2.70 5.32
N GLY A 18 13.14 3.96 5.78
CA GLY A 18 12.74 4.32 7.13
C GLY A 18 11.33 3.82 7.44
N ILE A 19 10.36 4.16 6.59
CA ILE A 19 8.96 3.74 6.76
C ILE A 19 8.82 2.22 6.75
N THR A 20 9.45 1.53 5.79
CA THR A 20 9.36 0.06 5.68
C THR A 20 9.98 -0.64 6.90
N THR A 21 11.10 -0.13 7.41
CA THR A 21 11.77 -0.67 8.59
C THR A 21 10.98 -0.38 9.87
N GLU A 22 10.59 0.87 10.10
CA GLU A 22 9.94 1.30 11.34
C GLU A 22 8.50 0.79 11.47
N MET A 23 7.72 0.88 10.38
CA MET A 23 6.30 0.54 10.43
C MET A 23 6.00 -0.90 10.09
N PHE A 24 6.84 -1.58 9.32
CA PHE A 24 6.58 -2.96 8.87
C PHE A 24 7.64 -3.96 9.31
N HIS A 25 8.73 -3.50 9.96
CA HIS A 25 9.85 -4.33 10.41
C HIS A 25 10.45 -5.19 9.28
N VAL A 26 10.51 -4.63 8.07
CA VAL A 26 11.12 -5.28 6.90
C VAL A 26 12.20 -4.36 6.31
N ASP A 27 13.39 -4.92 6.08
CA ASP A 27 14.45 -4.22 5.35
C ASP A 27 14.24 -4.42 3.85
N LEU A 28 13.66 -3.40 3.21
CA LEU A 28 13.41 -3.39 1.78
C LEU A 28 14.29 -2.31 1.13
N PRO A 29 15.46 -2.67 0.57
CA PRO A 29 16.23 -1.73 -0.22
C PRO A 29 15.42 -1.35 -1.46
N VAL A 30 15.33 -0.06 -1.73
CA VAL A 30 14.77 0.45 -2.99
C VAL A 30 15.89 0.36 -4.02
N ASP A 31 15.78 -0.55 -4.99
CA ASP A 31 16.74 -0.68 -6.09
C ASP A 31 16.41 0.31 -7.21
N GLU A 32 15.12 0.47 -7.51
CA GLU A 32 14.62 1.34 -8.58
C GLU A 32 13.21 1.85 -8.25
N PHE A 33 12.96 3.13 -8.48
CA PHE A 33 11.61 3.67 -8.47
C PHE A 33 10.95 3.42 -9.82
N LEU A 34 9.77 2.79 -9.81
CA LEU A 34 8.91 2.68 -10.99
C LEU A 34 8.05 3.93 -11.13
N CYS A 35 7.46 4.38 -10.04
CA CYS A 35 6.74 5.65 -9.96
C CYS A 35 6.97 6.24 -8.58
N ASP A 36 7.07 7.56 -8.52
CA ASP A 36 7.11 8.27 -7.25
C ASP A 36 6.04 9.35 -7.20
N ASP A 37 5.58 9.65 -5.99
CA ASP A 37 4.63 10.71 -5.66
C ASP A 37 3.32 10.66 -6.46
N VAL A 38 2.81 9.45 -6.74
CA VAL A 38 1.55 9.28 -7.48
C VAL A 38 0.38 9.63 -6.58
N GLU A 39 -0.34 10.71 -6.89
CA GLU A 39 -1.56 11.07 -6.18
C GLU A 39 -2.60 9.94 -6.23
N THR A 40 -3.07 9.50 -5.06
CA THR A 40 -4.07 8.42 -4.91
C THR A 40 -5.37 8.89 -4.27
N GLY A 41 -5.41 10.15 -3.83
CA GLY A 41 -6.52 10.79 -3.15
C GLY A 41 -6.07 12.13 -2.59
N THR A 42 -6.99 12.86 -1.97
CA THR A 42 -6.67 14.14 -1.31
C THR A 42 -5.68 13.90 -0.16
N GLY A 43 -4.45 14.38 -0.31
CA GLY A 43 -3.38 14.22 0.68
C GLY A 43 -2.89 12.79 0.84
N SER A 44 -3.02 11.95 -0.20
CA SER A 44 -2.45 10.59 -0.20
C SER A 44 -1.71 10.30 -1.49
N TYR A 45 -0.54 9.68 -1.34
CA TYR A 45 0.45 9.47 -2.38
C TYR A 45 0.94 8.02 -2.35
N ALA A 46 1.32 7.51 -3.50
CA ALA A 46 1.90 6.18 -3.65
C ALA A 46 3.25 6.26 -4.35
N THR A 47 4.19 5.49 -3.80
CA THR A 47 5.50 5.24 -4.40
C THR A 47 5.58 3.76 -4.76
N LEU A 48 5.88 3.48 -6.02
CA LEU A 48 6.11 2.12 -6.53
C LEU A 48 7.60 1.94 -6.73
N PHE A 49 8.16 0.89 -6.15
CA PHE A 49 9.57 0.60 -6.27
C PHE A 49 9.84 -0.90 -6.37
N ARG A 50 10.98 -1.21 -6.96
CA ARG A 50 11.54 -2.55 -7.04
C ARG A 50 12.48 -2.79 -5.86
N SER A 51 12.38 -3.97 -5.27
CA SER A 51 13.32 -4.49 -4.29
C SER A 51 13.60 -5.95 -4.62
N GLY A 52 14.81 -6.23 -5.09
CA GLY A 52 15.21 -7.46 -5.74
C GLY A 52 14.35 -7.77 -6.97
N LYS A 53 13.65 -8.91 -6.94
CA LYS A 53 12.77 -9.38 -8.02
C LYS A 53 11.29 -9.03 -7.79
N GLU A 54 11.00 -8.29 -6.72
CA GLU A 54 9.66 -7.97 -6.27
C GLU A 54 9.36 -6.49 -6.49
N VAL A 55 8.09 -6.17 -6.69
CA VAL A 55 7.58 -4.80 -6.76
C VAL A 55 6.70 -4.54 -5.55
N TYR A 56 6.89 -3.37 -4.96
CA TYR A 56 6.12 -2.90 -3.82
C TYR A 56 5.46 -1.56 -4.14
N ALA A 57 4.26 -1.37 -3.61
CA ALA A 57 3.58 -0.09 -3.53
C ALA A 57 3.53 0.34 -2.07
N LEU A 58 4.13 1.49 -1.76
CA LEU A 58 4.05 2.15 -0.47
C LEU A 58 3.08 3.33 -0.59
N LEU A 59 2.00 3.30 0.17
CA LEU A 59 1.02 4.38 0.23
C LEU A 59 1.23 5.14 1.55
N VAL A 60 1.34 6.45 1.43
CA VAL A 60 1.43 7.36 2.56
C VAL A 60 0.29 8.36 2.44
N ALA A 61 -0.41 8.59 3.54
CA ALA A 61 -1.42 9.62 3.63
C ALA A 61 -1.07 10.60 4.73
N GLN A 62 -1.46 11.86 4.53
CA GLN A 62 -1.34 12.89 5.55
C GLN A 62 -2.10 12.48 6.83
N PRO A 63 -1.68 12.94 8.02
CA PRO A 63 -2.29 12.54 9.30
C PRO A 63 -3.80 12.77 9.38
N SER A 64 -4.31 13.80 8.70
CA SER A 64 -5.74 14.12 8.62
C SER A 64 -6.54 13.18 7.71
N ALA A 65 -5.87 12.42 6.84
CA ALA A 65 -6.45 11.52 5.85
C ALA A 65 -6.20 10.05 6.24
N MET A 66 -6.71 9.63 7.40
CA MET A 66 -6.56 8.23 7.86
C MET A 66 -7.16 7.26 6.84
N GLN A 67 -6.36 6.33 6.33
CA GLN A 67 -6.78 5.33 5.36
C GLN A 67 -7.09 4.00 6.03
N THR A 68 -8.13 3.33 5.56
CA THR A 68 -8.45 1.95 5.95
C THR A 68 -7.90 0.95 4.93
N MET A 69 -7.84 -0.33 5.32
CA MET A 69 -7.51 -1.41 4.37
C MET A 69 -8.45 -1.42 3.14
N ALA A 70 -9.73 -1.08 3.30
CA ALA A 70 -10.68 -0.94 2.19
C ALA A 70 -10.33 0.22 1.24
N ASP A 71 -9.85 1.35 1.78
CA ASP A 71 -9.39 2.47 0.98
C ASP A 71 -8.18 2.08 0.15
N VAL A 72 -7.19 1.45 0.79
CA VAL A 72 -5.97 0.95 0.13
C VAL A 72 -6.32 -0.05 -0.98
N GLN A 73 -7.25 -0.98 -0.73
CA GLN A 73 -7.75 -1.91 -1.75
C GLN A 73 -8.35 -1.19 -2.96
N ARG A 74 -9.19 -0.16 -2.73
CA ARG A 74 -9.79 0.65 -3.80
C ARG A 74 -8.75 1.44 -4.57
N ILE A 75 -7.80 2.05 -3.87
CA ILE A 75 -6.71 2.83 -4.46
C ILE A 75 -5.88 1.96 -5.38
N LEU A 76 -5.38 0.81 -4.90
CA LEU A 76 -4.51 -0.06 -5.71
C LEU A 76 -5.22 -0.58 -6.97
N LYS A 77 -6.51 -0.93 -6.86
CA LYS A 77 -7.33 -1.28 -8.03
C LYS A 77 -7.47 -0.10 -8.99
N GLY A 78 -7.71 1.09 -8.47
CA GLY A 78 -7.77 2.33 -9.22
C GLY A 78 -6.45 2.67 -9.92
N MET A 79 -5.31 2.39 -9.30
CA MET A 79 -3.99 2.57 -9.88
C MET A 79 -3.67 1.58 -11.01
N GLY A 80 -4.45 0.51 -11.18
CA GLY A 80 -4.19 -0.54 -12.17
C GLY A 80 -3.28 -1.67 -11.65
N LEU A 81 -3.19 -1.84 -10.33
CA LEU A 81 -2.28 -2.78 -9.69
C LEU A 81 -3.00 -4.08 -9.30
N THR A 82 -2.37 -5.21 -9.59
CA THR A 82 -2.77 -6.52 -9.06
C THR A 82 -1.94 -6.82 -7.82
N VAL A 83 -2.63 -7.05 -6.70
CA VAL A 83 -1.99 -7.24 -5.40
C VAL A 83 -1.66 -8.71 -5.15
N ASP A 84 -0.49 -8.97 -4.58
CA ASP A 84 -0.11 -10.28 -4.06
C ASP A 84 -0.36 -10.38 -2.54
N LYS A 85 0.16 -9.41 -1.78
CA LYS A 85 0.14 -9.45 -0.31
C LYS A 85 0.10 -8.05 0.30
N TYR A 86 -0.76 -7.86 1.29
CA TYR A 86 -0.73 -6.70 2.19
C TYR A 86 0.20 -7.00 3.36
N MET A 87 1.19 -6.14 3.59
CA MET A 87 2.16 -6.32 4.66
C MET A 87 1.59 -5.77 5.98
N PRO A 88 1.37 -6.60 7.00
CA PRO A 88 0.81 -6.09 8.24
C PRO A 88 1.80 -5.14 8.94
N PRO A 89 1.32 -4.05 9.57
CA PRO A 89 2.15 -3.21 10.42
C PRO A 89 2.84 -4.00 11.53
N TYR A 90 4.03 -3.57 11.92
CA TYR A 90 4.90 -4.15 12.95
C TYR A 90 5.26 -5.62 12.73
N ALA A 91 5.11 -6.10 11.49
CA ALA A 91 5.18 -7.52 11.14
C ALA A 91 4.23 -8.41 11.99
N ASP A 92 3.13 -7.86 12.53
CA ASP A 92 2.14 -8.62 13.30
C ASP A 92 1.13 -9.30 12.34
N PRO A 93 1.25 -10.61 12.06
CA PRO A 93 0.35 -11.30 11.14
C PRO A 93 -1.13 -11.27 11.59
N THR A 94 -1.38 -10.93 12.86
CA THR A 94 -2.71 -10.82 13.44
C THR A 94 -3.20 -9.38 13.53
N TYR A 95 -2.44 -8.37 13.07
CA TYR A 95 -2.78 -6.95 13.19
C TYR A 95 -4.22 -6.65 12.75
N PHE A 96 -4.56 -6.99 11.50
CA PHE A 96 -5.88 -6.73 10.93
C PHE A 96 -6.99 -7.44 11.72
N TYR A 97 -6.74 -8.68 12.15
CA TYR A 97 -7.67 -9.45 12.97
C TYR A 97 -7.89 -8.81 14.35
N ARG A 98 -6.81 -8.44 15.05
CA ARG A 98 -6.88 -7.83 16.39
C ARG A 98 -7.61 -6.49 16.34
N GLN A 99 -7.31 -5.67 15.34
CA GLN A 99 -7.98 -4.40 15.12
C GLN A 99 -9.46 -4.60 14.77
N ALA A 100 -9.79 -5.57 13.92
CA ALA A 100 -11.18 -5.92 13.61
C ALA A 100 -11.96 -6.36 14.85
N ALA A 101 -11.39 -7.26 15.67
CA ALA A 101 -12.02 -7.73 16.90
C ALA A 101 -12.23 -6.58 17.90
N ALA A 102 -11.24 -5.68 18.04
CA ALA A 102 -11.36 -4.50 18.87
C ALA A 102 -12.48 -3.55 18.37
N LEU A 103 -12.58 -3.33 17.06
CA LEU A 103 -13.65 -2.54 16.44
C LEU A 103 -15.03 -3.14 16.69
N ILE A 104 -15.19 -4.45 16.51
CA ILE A 104 -16.45 -5.17 16.78
C ILE A 104 -16.83 -5.02 18.25
N LYS A 105 -15.89 -5.30 19.17
CA LYS A 105 -16.13 -5.22 20.62
C LYS A 105 -16.50 -3.80 21.04
N ARG A 106 -15.87 -2.78 20.45
CA ARG A 106 -16.19 -1.37 20.71
C ARG A 106 -17.58 -1.00 20.21
N ARG A 107 -17.99 -1.48 19.03
CA ARG A 107 -19.29 -1.15 18.42
C ARG A 107 -20.46 -1.97 19.00
N TYR A 108 -20.19 -3.20 19.41
CA TYR A 108 -21.19 -4.14 19.93
C TYR A 108 -20.68 -4.82 21.22
N PRO A 109 -20.59 -4.10 22.35
CA PRO A 109 -20.01 -4.62 23.59
C PRO A 109 -20.76 -5.83 24.18
N ALA A 110 -22.07 -5.94 23.93
CA ALA A 110 -22.89 -7.07 24.38
C ALA A 110 -22.71 -8.35 23.53
N ARG A 111 -22.09 -8.26 22.35
CA ARG A 111 -21.96 -9.36 21.40
C ARG A 111 -20.80 -10.28 21.83
N ARG A 112 -21.14 -11.49 22.27
CA ARG A 112 -20.17 -12.48 22.80
C ARG A 112 -19.48 -13.34 21.74
N ARG A 113 -20.02 -13.40 20.52
CA ARG A 113 -19.49 -14.20 19.40
C ARG A 113 -19.58 -13.41 18.10
N TRP A 114 -18.56 -13.55 17.26
CA TRP A 114 -18.52 -13.02 15.91
C TRP A 114 -18.15 -14.13 14.92
N THR A 115 -18.63 -13.98 13.69
CA THR A 115 -18.36 -14.92 12.60
C THR A 115 -17.06 -14.56 11.89
N VAL A 116 -16.58 -15.48 11.05
CA VAL A 116 -15.46 -15.21 10.14
C VAL A 116 -15.79 -14.07 9.17
N GLU A 117 -17.05 -13.94 8.76
CA GLU A 117 -17.49 -12.87 7.85
C GLU A 117 -17.49 -11.50 8.53
N ASP A 118 -17.91 -11.43 9.80
CA ASP A 118 -17.76 -10.21 10.61
C ASP A 118 -16.29 -9.78 10.64
N LEU A 119 -15.38 -10.71 10.96
CA LEU A 119 -13.95 -10.42 11.04
C LEU A 119 -13.37 -9.94 9.70
N ARG A 120 -13.76 -10.56 8.57
CA ARG A 120 -13.36 -10.10 7.23
C ARG A 120 -13.87 -8.69 6.92
N TYR A 121 -15.13 -8.42 7.23
CA TYR A 121 -15.74 -7.11 7.01
C TYR A 121 -15.06 -6.02 7.85
N TYR A 122 -14.82 -6.26 9.14
CA TYR A 122 -14.19 -5.30 10.03
C TYR A 122 -12.68 -5.17 9.82
N SER A 123 -12.00 -6.21 9.35
CA SER A 123 -10.58 -6.14 8.95
C SER A 123 -10.37 -5.11 7.83
N ARG A 124 -11.34 -4.97 6.92
CA ARG A 124 -11.28 -3.94 5.87
C ARG A 124 -11.40 -2.51 6.41
N GLN A 125 -11.94 -2.31 7.61
CA GLN A 125 -12.12 -0.99 8.23
C GLN A 125 -10.98 -0.59 9.16
N THR A 126 -9.98 -1.45 9.35
CA THR A 126 -8.85 -1.15 10.22
C THR A 126 -7.97 -0.10 9.56
N ALA A 127 -7.41 0.80 10.37
CA ALA A 127 -6.41 1.76 9.91
C ALA A 127 -5.24 1.05 9.23
N TYR A 128 -4.79 1.59 8.11
CA TYR A 128 -3.69 1.07 7.33
C TYR A 128 -3.01 2.24 6.59
N SER A 129 -2.37 3.11 7.36
CA SER A 129 -1.61 4.27 6.90
C SER A 129 -0.37 4.44 7.79
N PRO A 130 0.86 4.35 7.26
CA PRO A 130 1.18 3.99 5.88
C PRO A 130 0.75 2.55 5.55
N ALA A 131 0.66 2.23 4.25
CA ALA A 131 0.34 0.90 3.76
C ALA A 131 1.42 0.39 2.80
N LEU A 132 1.91 -0.82 3.05
CA LEU A 132 2.91 -1.47 2.21
C LEU A 132 2.34 -2.72 1.55
N VAL A 133 2.42 -2.80 0.23
CA VAL A 133 1.76 -3.87 -0.53
C VAL A 133 2.70 -4.43 -1.58
N ARG A 134 2.82 -5.76 -1.61
CA ARG A 134 3.54 -6.46 -2.68
C ARG A 134 2.63 -6.59 -3.89
N VAL A 135 3.14 -6.20 -5.05
CA VAL A 135 2.43 -6.15 -6.33
C VAL A 135 2.85 -7.35 -7.17
N VAL A 136 1.87 -8.08 -7.73
CA VAL A 136 2.15 -9.19 -8.65
C VAL A 136 2.16 -8.72 -10.10
N ALA A 137 1.36 -7.71 -10.44
CA ALA A 137 1.32 -7.18 -11.79
C ALA A 137 0.86 -5.72 -11.84
N ILE A 138 1.34 -5.02 -12.87
CA ILE A 138 0.92 -3.69 -13.30
C ILE A 138 0.50 -3.85 -14.76
N ASP A 139 -0.75 -3.52 -15.08
CA ASP A 139 -1.32 -3.76 -16.41
C ASP A 139 -1.27 -2.49 -17.26
N GLY A 140 -0.27 -2.39 -18.13
CA GLY A 140 -0.10 -1.33 -19.12
C GLY A 140 0.38 0.02 -18.58
N ALA A 141 -0.31 0.59 -17.59
CA ALA A 141 0.01 1.90 -17.04
C ALA A 141 -0.32 2.01 -15.54
N VAL A 142 0.42 2.89 -14.86
CA VAL A 142 0.09 3.33 -13.50
C VAL A 142 -0.78 4.59 -13.60
N ARG A 143 -1.87 4.60 -12.82
CA ARG A 143 -2.85 5.69 -12.82
C ARG A 143 -2.79 6.53 -11.54
N ARG A 144 -2.91 7.85 -11.68
CA ARG A 144 -3.18 8.77 -10.57
C ARG A 144 -4.67 9.05 -10.43
N TYR A 145 -5.08 9.39 -9.22
CA TYR A 145 -6.42 9.89 -8.95
C TYR A 145 -6.46 11.42 -9.12
N ASN A 146 -7.29 11.90 -10.05
CA ASN A 146 -7.58 13.31 -10.21
C ASN A 146 -8.78 13.69 -9.33
N ALA A 147 -8.53 14.41 -8.23
CA ALA A 147 -9.57 14.83 -7.30
C ALA A 147 -10.58 15.82 -7.91
N ALA A 148 -10.14 16.71 -8.82
CA ALA A 148 -11.02 17.67 -9.48
C ALA A 148 -12.01 16.98 -10.42
N GLY A 149 -11.54 15.97 -11.16
CA GLY A 149 -12.35 15.19 -12.09
C GLY A 149 -13.04 13.96 -11.49
N LYS A 150 -12.71 13.59 -10.24
CA LYS A 150 -13.10 12.35 -9.58
C LYS A 150 -12.84 11.10 -10.44
N SER A 151 -11.71 11.08 -11.13
CA SER A 151 -11.39 10.05 -12.12
C SER A 151 -9.94 9.59 -12.02
N TRP A 152 -9.67 8.39 -12.52
CA TRP A 152 -8.32 7.85 -12.65
C TRP A 152 -7.76 8.20 -14.02
N GLN A 153 -6.50 8.63 -14.06
CA GLN A 153 -5.81 9.07 -15.27
C GLN A 153 -4.46 8.37 -15.36
N ASP A 154 -4.11 7.90 -16.55
CA ASP A 154 -2.79 7.32 -16.81
C ASP A 154 -1.71 8.39 -16.62
N VAL A 155 -0.64 8.04 -15.90
CA VAL A 155 0.48 8.94 -15.64
C VAL A 155 1.73 8.46 -16.35
N MET A 156 1.94 7.15 -16.32
CA MET A 156 3.12 6.54 -16.88
C MET A 156 2.80 5.14 -17.38
N GLU A 157 3.23 4.86 -18.61
CA GLU A 157 3.22 3.51 -19.13
C GLU A 157 4.22 2.67 -18.34
N CYS A 158 3.73 1.60 -17.74
CA CYS A 158 4.51 0.69 -16.93
C CYS A 158 3.83 -0.67 -16.96
N SER A 159 4.56 -1.70 -17.37
CA SER A 159 4.08 -3.07 -17.28
C SER A 159 5.03 -3.89 -16.43
N PHE A 160 4.45 -4.65 -15.52
CA PHE A 160 5.18 -5.60 -14.70
C PHE A 160 4.31 -6.82 -14.50
N ARG A 161 4.90 -8.00 -14.55
CA ARG A 161 4.22 -9.23 -14.18
C ARG A 161 5.21 -10.21 -13.59
N LYS A 162 4.99 -10.55 -12.33
CA LYS A 162 5.78 -11.57 -11.66
C LYS A 162 5.48 -12.93 -12.29
N VAL A 163 6.50 -13.56 -12.85
CA VAL A 163 6.41 -14.94 -13.35
C VAL A 163 6.29 -15.88 -12.15
N ARG A 164 5.19 -16.62 -12.06
CA ARG A 164 5.07 -17.71 -11.09
C ARG A 164 5.83 -18.91 -11.65
N VAL A 165 7.02 -19.15 -11.13
CA VAL A 165 7.72 -20.42 -11.37
C VAL A 165 7.04 -21.46 -10.47
N ALA A 166 6.21 -22.31 -11.05
CA ALA A 166 5.72 -23.50 -10.37
C ALA A 166 6.90 -24.47 -10.24
N TYR A 167 7.30 -24.80 -9.01
CA TYR A 167 8.13 -25.96 -8.79
C TYR A 167 7.24 -27.19 -9.02
N ALA A 168 7.59 -27.98 -10.04
CA ALA A 168 7.01 -29.28 -10.33
C ALA A 168 7.50 -30.33 -9.33
#